data_AF-A0AB34IUV2-F1
#
_entry.id   AF-A0AB34IUV2-F1
#
_cell.length_a   1.000
_cell.length_b   1.000
_cell.length_c   1.000
_cell.angle_alpha   90.00
_cell.angle_beta   90.00
_cell.angle_gamma   90.00
#
_symmetry.space_group_name_H-M   'P 1'
#
loop_
_entity.id
_entity.type
_entity.pdbx_description
1 polymer ?
#
loop_
_entity_poly.entity_id
_entity_poly.type
_entity_poly.pdbx_seq_one_letter_code
_entity_poly.pdbx_strand_id
1 'polypeptide(L)'
;MLLSAVSLVCAPPIVGSARSNGAAHPGVVHHAALQSRVLRLLPREPCRRPRGGAMFMAFAETPQPRVGEQRLSSEGAAQRASFGEAQSIGAELAARLSESCATGAPMPQEAVAVLKALLSHTAGARGWFVSLLTNPTFEHIFEPPLHNALLEAIEASPKTNIRLVVMNVAMPTATELIHLDNGNSELADASRMTRDRASKLLVALLQRKMPGLEEEIKSLLRALQFEAARQDGISDGSEADSMLSDVDKQWLKFARNWEYEENQRAAIHQQLVQVLTASGSSD
;
A
#
# COMPACT_ATOMS: atom_id res chain seq x y z
N MET A 1 27.39 13.28 -5.41
CA MET A 1 26.68 12.93 -4.17
C MET A 1 25.58 11.96 -4.57
N LEU A 2 25.66 10.74 -4.04
CA LEU A 2 24.95 9.55 -4.51
C LEU A 2 23.44 9.67 -4.22
N LEU A 3 22.61 9.60 -5.27
CA LEU A 3 21.16 9.41 -5.16
C LEU A 3 20.87 8.03 -5.78
N SER A 4 20.45 7.06 -4.98
CA SER A 4 20.10 5.72 -5.45
C SER A 4 18.73 5.28 -4.95
N ALA A 5 17.90 4.95 -5.94
CA ALA A 5 16.89 3.90 -5.98
C ALA A 5 15.85 3.80 -4.84
N VAL A 6 14.64 4.28 -5.11
CA VAL A 6 13.42 3.81 -4.44
C VAL A 6 12.33 3.53 -5.49
N SER A 7 12.17 2.26 -5.84
CA SER A 7 10.91 1.69 -6.32
C SER A 7 10.98 0.17 -6.20
N LEU A 8 10.57 -0.35 -5.04
CA LEU A 8 10.10 -1.73 -4.94
C LEU A 8 8.59 -1.68 -4.72
N VAL A 9 7.83 -1.92 -5.79
CA VAL A 9 6.50 -2.48 -5.66
C VAL A 9 6.69 -3.98 -5.42
N CYS A 10 6.75 -4.38 -4.15
CA CYS A 10 6.78 -5.80 -3.79
C CYS A 10 5.48 -6.47 -4.26
N ALA A 11 5.58 -7.39 -5.21
CA ALA A 11 4.53 -8.36 -5.45
C ALA A 11 4.56 -9.43 -4.33
N PRO A 12 3.41 -9.92 -3.86
CA PRO A 12 3.39 -10.98 -2.85
C PRO A 12 3.97 -12.30 -3.41
N PRO A 13 4.63 -13.13 -2.58
CA PRO A 13 5.17 -14.41 -3.03
C PRO A 13 4.05 -15.38 -3.38
N ILE A 14 4.16 -16.04 -4.55
CA ILE A 14 3.28 -17.14 -4.95
C ILE A 14 3.71 -18.40 -4.18
N VAL A 15 2.93 -18.80 -3.18
CA VAL A 15 3.16 -20.06 -2.46
C VAL A 15 2.65 -21.23 -3.31
N GLY A 16 3.58 -21.97 -3.90
CA GLY A 16 3.29 -23.25 -4.57
C GLY A 16 2.98 -24.35 -3.56
N SER A 17 1.76 -24.88 -3.62
CA SER A 17 1.31 -26.02 -2.80
C SER A 17 1.93 -27.32 -3.32
N ALA A 18 2.94 -27.85 -2.61
CA ALA A 18 3.48 -29.17 -2.87
C ALA A 18 2.68 -30.23 -2.09
N ARG A 19 1.82 -30.99 -2.79
CA ARG A 19 1.25 -32.25 -2.31
C ARG A 19 2.31 -33.34 -2.36
N SER A 20 2.68 -33.91 -1.22
CA SER A 20 3.41 -35.19 -1.17
C SER A 20 2.44 -36.33 -0.85
N ASN A 21 2.29 -37.25 -1.80
CA ASN A 21 1.69 -38.57 -1.62
C ASN A 21 2.65 -39.47 -0.83
N GLY A 22 2.14 -40.21 0.17
CA GLY A 22 2.89 -41.24 0.88
C GLY A 22 1.96 -42.38 1.30
N ALA A 23 2.24 -43.57 0.77
CA ALA A 23 1.44 -44.79 0.88
C ALA A 23 1.55 -45.50 2.26
N ALA A 24 0.47 -46.20 2.65
CA ALA A 24 0.40 -47.18 3.73
C ALA A 24 1.01 -48.54 3.27
N HIS A 25 1.71 -49.36 4.06
CA HIS A 25 1.37 -50.23 5.22
C HIS A 25 2.57 -51.25 5.38
N PRO A 26 2.64 -52.23 6.32
CA PRO A 26 1.93 -52.48 7.60
C PRO A 26 2.85 -52.95 8.78
N GLY A 27 2.28 -53.10 9.99
CA GLY A 27 2.53 -54.28 10.84
C GLY A 27 3.13 -54.17 12.27
N VAL A 28 2.25 -54.32 13.28
CA VAL A 28 2.34 -55.19 14.50
C VAL A 28 3.18 -54.80 15.76
N VAL A 29 2.45 -54.38 16.81
CA VAL A 29 2.38 -54.79 18.27
C VAL A 29 3.64 -54.89 19.16
N HIS A 30 3.70 -54.11 20.26
CA HIS A 30 3.72 -54.61 21.67
C HIS A 30 3.65 -53.51 22.77
N HIS A 31 3.22 -53.97 23.95
CA HIS A 31 2.75 -53.35 25.20
C HIS A 31 3.69 -52.42 26.01
N ALA A 32 3.04 -51.44 26.67
CA ALA A 32 3.15 -50.99 28.09
C ALA A 32 4.49 -50.53 28.72
N ALA A 33 4.50 -49.32 29.32
CA ALA A 33 4.63 -49.09 30.78
C ALA A 33 4.87 -47.61 31.14
N LEU A 34 4.33 -47.21 32.30
CA LEU A 34 4.47 -45.93 33.01
C LEU A 34 5.92 -45.60 33.41
N GLN A 35 6.28 -44.30 33.45
CA GLN A 35 6.76 -43.60 34.68
C GLN A 35 7.12 -42.11 34.47
N SER A 36 6.54 -41.30 35.36
CA SER A 36 6.93 -40.03 36.01
C SER A 36 8.09 -39.12 35.53
N ARG A 37 7.75 -37.81 35.48
CA ARG A 37 8.47 -36.59 35.94
C ARG A 37 9.96 -36.45 35.62
N VAL A 38 10.31 -35.42 34.82
CA VAL A 38 11.34 -34.41 35.15
C VAL A 38 11.04 -33.12 34.36
N LEU A 39 10.89 -31.99 35.08
CA LEU A 39 10.98 -30.62 34.54
C LEU A 39 12.33 -30.42 33.82
N ARG A 40 12.31 -30.13 32.52
CA ARG A 40 13.44 -29.47 31.85
C ARG A 40 12.95 -28.23 31.13
N LEU A 41 13.41 -27.08 31.63
CA LEU A 41 13.50 -25.84 30.89
C LEU A 41 14.32 -26.11 29.62
N LEU A 42 13.67 -26.07 28.47
CA LEU A 42 14.34 -25.99 27.17
C LEU A 42 14.38 -24.53 26.72
N PRO A 43 15.51 -24.03 26.21
CA PRO A 43 15.59 -22.70 25.63
C PRO A 43 14.66 -22.62 24.41
N ARG A 44 13.91 -21.52 24.30
CA ARG A 44 13.16 -21.16 23.09
C ARG A 44 14.17 -21.06 21.95
N GLU A 45 14.08 -21.98 20.99
CA GLU A 45 14.83 -21.86 19.75
C GLU A 45 14.36 -20.63 18.96
N PRO A 46 15.27 -19.89 18.31
CA PRO A 46 14.92 -18.76 17.47
C PRO A 46 14.11 -19.23 16.25
N CYS A 47 12.97 -18.57 16.03
CA CYS A 47 12.14 -18.70 14.84
C CYS A 47 12.99 -18.79 13.57
N ARG A 48 12.94 -19.93 12.90
CA ARG A 48 13.46 -20.09 11.55
C ARG A 48 12.66 -19.18 10.60
N ARG A 49 13.29 -18.08 10.17
CA ARG A 49 12.80 -17.22 9.09
C ARG A 49 12.69 -18.02 7.78
N PRO A 50 11.66 -17.82 6.95
CA PRO A 50 11.68 -18.31 5.58
C PRO A 50 12.77 -17.58 4.79
N ARG A 51 13.56 -18.32 4.03
CA ARG A 51 14.51 -17.79 3.05
C ARG A 51 13.73 -17.21 1.86
N GLY A 52 13.36 -15.94 1.94
CA GLY A 52 13.00 -15.13 0.78
C GLY A 52 14.27 -14.55 0.16
N GLY A 53 14.63 -15.02 -1.03
CA GLY A 53 15.75 -14.48 -1.78
C GLY A 53 15.52 -13.01 -2.13
N ALA A 54 16.40 -12.13 -1.65
CA ALA A 54 16.48 -10.75 -2.10
C ALA A 54 16.94 -10.75 -3.58
N MET A 55 15.98 -10.63 -4.50
CA MET A 55 16.27 -10.33 -5.90
C MET A 55 16.46 -8.82 -6.01
N PHE A 56 17.73 -8.37 -5.93
CA PHE A 56 18.13 -7.01 -6.23
C PHE A 56 17.91 -6.73 -7.73
N MET A 57 16.85 -5.99 -8.06
CA MET A 57 16.74 -5.33 -9.35
C MET A 57 17.25 -3.89 -9.18
N ALA A 58 18.47 -3.65 -9.64
CA ALA A 58 19.00 -2.30 -9.80
C ALA A 58 18.18 -1.60 -10.89
N PHE A 59 17.31 -0.67 -10.50
CA PHE A 59 16.67 0.23 -11.46
C PHE A 59 17.66 1.32 -11.84
N ALA A 60 17.96 1.39 -13.13
CA ALA A 60 18.78 2.43 -13.73
C ALA A 60 18.19 3.81 -13.38
N GLU A 61 19.06 4.76 -13.05
CA GLU A 61 18.72 6.19 -12.97
C GLU A 61 17.99 6.58 -14.26
N THR A 62 16.71 6.95 -14.13
CA THR A 62 15.98 7.53 -15.24
C THR A 62 16.61 8.91 -15.53
N PRO A 63 17.12 9.16 -16.75
CA PRO A 63 17.72 10.44 -17.07
C PRO A 63 16.68 11.55 -16.85
N GLN A 64 17.01 12.56 -16.05
CA GLN A 64 16.17 13.74 -15.95
C GLN A 64 16.04 14.37 -17.34
N PRO A 65 14.81 14.58 -17.85
CA PRO A 65 14.62 15.18 -19.16
C PRO A 65 15.14 16.62 -19.14
N ARG A 66 15.95 16.97 -20.14
CA ARG A 66 16.40 18.34 -20.36
C ARG A 66 15.18 19.20 -20.72
N VAL A 67 15.10 20.39 -20.13
CA VAL A 67 14.07 21.39 -20.39
C VAL A 67 14.13 21.83 -21.86
N GLY A 68 13.36 21.16 -22.70
CA GLY A 68 13.12 21.49 -24.10
C GLY A 68 11.76 20.91 -24.47
N GLU A 69 10.86 21.75 -24.97
CA GLU A 69 9.46 21.47 -25.38
C GLU A 69 9.04 19.99 -25.34
N GLN A 70 8.79 19.46 -24.14
CA GLN A 70 8.21 18.13 -24.01
C GLN A 70 6.72 18.25 -24.29
N ARG A 71 6.32 17.79 -25.49
CA ARG A 71 4.92 17.55 -25.80
C ARG A 71 4.35 16.61 -24.74
N LEU A 72 3.36 17.10 -24.01
CA LEU A 72 2.51 16.26 -23.17
C LEU A 72 2.02 15.07 -23.98
N SER A 73 2.06 13.90 -23.35
CA SER A 73 1.37 12.73 -23.88
C SER A 73 -0.10 13.06 -24.13
N SER A 74 -0.67 12.56 -25.22
CA SER A 74 -2.08 12.81 -25.52
C SER A 74 -2.99 12.07 -24.55
N GLU A 75 -4.21 12.57 -24.36
CA GLU A 75 -5.23 11.93 -23.52
C GLU A 75 -5.46 10.46 -23.92
N GLY A 76 -5.52 10.19 -25.23
CA GLY A 76 -5.67 8.83 -25.76
C GLY A 76 -4.47 7.91 -25.46
N ALA A 77 -3.26 8.46 -25.31
CA ALA A 77 -2.10 7.68 -24.87
C ALA A 77 -2.20 7.35 -23.37
N ALA A 78 -2.54 8.32 -22.53
CA ALA A 78 -2.73 8.12 -21.09
C ALA A 78 -3.84 7.09 -20.78
N GLN A 79 -4.93 7.11 -21.54
CA GLN A 79 -6.05 6.17 -21.39
C GLN A 79 -5.67 4.70 -21.62
N ARG A 80 -4.61 4.43 -22.39
CA ARG A 80 -4.14 3.08 -22.73
C ARG A 80 -2.74 2.77 -22.19
N ALA A 81 -2.18 3.67 -21.39
CA ALA A 81 -0.84 3.53 -20.87
C ALA A 81 -0.72 2.24 -20.04
N SER A 82 0.32 1.46 -20.31
CA SER A 82 0.78 0.42 -19.40
C SER A 82 1.26 1.04 -18.09
N PHE A 83 1.51 0.21 -17.07
CA PHE A 83 2.00 0.70 -15.77
C PHE A 83 3.31 1.50 -15.90
N GLY A 84 4.28 1.03 -16.69
CA GLY A 84 5.56 1.74 -16.88
C GLY A 84 5.40 3.06 -17.63
N GLU A 85 4.59 3.08 -18.69
CA GLU A 85 4.26 4.33 -19.41
C GLU A 85 3.52 5.30 -18.49
N ALA A 86 2.62 4.80 -17.65
CA ALA A 86 1.88 5.60 -16.69
C ALA A 86 2.79 6.25 -15.63
N GLN A 87 3.90 5.61 -15.25
CA GLN A 87 4.89 6.23 -14.38
C GLN A 87 5.59 7.40 -15.08
N SER A 88 6.02 7.21 -16.33
CA SER A 88 6.65 8.28 -17.11
C SER A 88 5.70 9.47 -17.33
N ILE A 89 4.47 9.21 -17.78
CA ILE A 89 3.44 10.25 -17.94
C ILE A 89 3.12 10.90 -16.59
N GLY A 90 3.04 10.10 -15.53
CA GLY A 90 2.74 10.59 -14.19
C GLY A 90 3.84 11.51 -13.63
N ALA A 91 5.11 11.23 -13.89
CA ALA A 91 6.20 12.10 -13.49
C ALA A 91 6.13 13.47 -14.20
N GLU A 92 5.82 13.50 -15.50
CA GLU A 92 5.63 14.75 -16.26
C GLU A 92 4.45 15.57 -15.75
N LEU A 93 3.32 14.91 -15.48
CA LEU A 93 2.13 15.55 -14.92
C LEU A 93 2.37 16.08 -13.50
N ALA A 94 3.11 15.34 -12.67
CA ALA A 94 3.48 15.77 -11.32
C ALA A 94 4.41 16.99 -11.35
N ALA A 95 5.35 17.05 -12.30
CA ALA A 95 6.19 18.24 -12.49
C ALA A 95 5.36 19.49 -12.84
N ARG A 96 4.37 19.36 -13.74
CA ARG A 96 3.45 20.46 -14.09
C ARG A 96 2.54 20.87 -12.94
N LEU A 97 2.03 19.90 -12.19
CA LEU A 97 1.26 20.16 -10.98
C LEU A 97 2.10 20.92 -9.95
N SER A 98 3.36 20.51 -9.79
CA SER A 98 4.34 21.15 -8.92
C SER A 98 4.59 22.60 -9.32
N GLU A 99 4.77 22.88 -10.61
CA GLU A 99 4.92 24.24 -11.13
C GLU A 99 3.65 25.09 -10.91
N SER A 100 2.47 24.48 -11.10
CA SER A 100 1.18 25.13 -10.85
C SER A 100 1.04 25.52 -9.37
N CYS A 101 1.45 24.63 -8.45
CA CYS A 101 1.47 24.93 -7.01
C CYS A 101 2.46 26.05 -6.66
N ALA A 102 3.67 26.02 -7.25
CA ALA A 102 4.70 27.01 -6.97
C ALA A 102 4.35 28.43 -7.47
N THR A 103 3.61 28.52 -8.58
CA THR A 103 3.22 29.80 -9.19
C THR A 103 1.83 30.28 -8.77
N GLY A 104 1.01 29.39 -8.19
CA GLY A 104 -0.41 29.64 -7.94
C GLY A 104 -1.26 29.67 -9.22
N ALA A 105 -0.67 29.37 -10.39
CA ALA A 105 -1.39 29.29 -11.65
C ALA A 105 -2.22 27.99 -11.72
N PRO A 106 -3.37 28.00 -12.41
CA PRO A 106 -4.10 26.76 -12.65
C PRO A 106 -3.29 25.83 -13.55
N MET A 107 -3.35 24.53 -13.26
CA MET A 107 -2.77 23.50 -14.12
C MET A 107 -3.40 23.58 -15.53
N PRO A 108 -2.59 23.51 -16.62
CA PRO A 108 -3.10 23.60 -17.98
C PRO A 108 -4.21 22.56 -18.26
N GLN A 109 -5.26 22.98 -18.96
CA GLN A 109 -6.47 22.16 -19.14
C GLN A 109 -6.17 20.83 -19.85
N GLU A 110 -5.26 20.84 -20.81
CA GLU A 110 -4.77 19.65 -21.50
C GLU A 110 -4.07 18.68 -20.54
N ALA A 111 -3.29 19.19 -19.57
CA ALA A 111 -2.63 18.37 -18.57
C ALA A 111 -3.64 17.76 -17.58
N VAL A 112 -4.70 18.52 -17.24
CA VAL A 112 -5.82 18.00 -16.42
C VAL A 112 -6.57 16.89 -17.15
N ALA A 113 -6.81 17.02 -18.46
CA ALA A 113 -7.46 15.98 -19.25
C ALA A 113 -6.63 14.69 -19.29
N VAL A 114 -5.31 14.81 -19.51
CA VAL A 114 -4.39 13.67 -19.49
C VAL A 114 -4.34 13.01 -18.11
N LEU A 115 -4.32 13.80 -17.02
CA LEU A 115 -4.36 13.28 -15.65
C LEU A 115 -5.66 12.50 -15.38
N LYS A 116 -6.81 13.02 -15.79
CA LYS A 116 -8.11 12.33 -15.67
C LYS A 116 -8.13 11.02 -16.44
N ALA A 117 -7.63 11.02 -17.68
CA ALA A 117 -7.54 9.81 -18.49
C ALA A 117 -6.62 8.76 -17.83
N LEU A 118 -5.49 9.19 -17.27
CA LEU A 118 -4.56 8.31 -16.56
C LEU A 118 -5.20 7.70 -15.30
N LEU A 119 -5.93 8.49 -14.52
CA LEU A 119 -6.60 8.06 -13.29
C LEU A 119 -7.89 7.26 -13.52
N SER A 120 -8.37 7.16 -14.76
CA SER A 120 -9.61 6.46 -15.08
C SER A 120 -9.47 4.92 -15.03
N HIS A 121 -8.25 4.40 -15.08
CA HIS A 121 -7.98 2.96 -15.09
C HIS A 121 -6.83 2.56 -14.13
N THR A 122 -6.82 1.30 -13.71
CA THR A 122 -5.97 0.83 -12.60
C THR A 122 -4.47 0.94 -12.88
N ALA A 123 -4.02 0.64 -14.11
CA ALA A 123 -2.59 0.70 -14.43
C ALA A 123 -2.07 2.14 -14.41
N GLY A 124 -2.87 3.04 -14.98
CA GLY A 124 -2.61 4.48 -15.01
C GLY A 124 -2.59 5.08 -13.61
N ALA A 125 -3.63 4.80 -12.82
CA ALA A 125 -3.73 5.29 -11.44
C ALA A 125 -2.55 4.82 -10.56
N ARG A 126 -2.16 3.54 -10.68
CA ARG A 126 -0.98 3.02 -9.96
C ARG A 126 0.31 3.72 -10.38
N GLY A 127 0.54 3.88 -11.68
CA GLY A 127 1.74 4.57 -12.18
C GLY A 127 1.80 6.02 -11.72
N TRP A 128 0.65 6.71 -11.73
CA TRP A 128 0.50 8.07 -11.20
C TRP A 128 0.86 8.14 -9.71
N PHE A 129 0.20 7.35 -8.86
CA PHE A 129 0.40 7.42 -7.42
C PHE A 129 1.83 7.08 -7.01
N VAL A 130 2.44 6.07 -7.65
CA VAL A 130 3.85 5.76 -7.41
C VAL A 130 4.72 6.97 -7.73
N SER A 131 4.57 7.57 -8.91
CA SER A 131 5.40 8.69 -9.35
C SER A 131 5.23 9.93 -8.47
N LEU A 132 3.99 10.22 -8.07
CA LEU A 132 3.66 11.40 -7.27
C LEU A 132 4.13 11.25 -5.82
N LEU A 133 3.87 10.11 -5.18
CA LEU A 133 4.06 9.95 -3.74
C LEU A 133 5.51 9.67 -3.36
N THR A 134 6.28 8.97 -4.21
CA THR A 134 7.63 8.51 -3.85
C THR A 134 8.74 9.46 -4.26
N ASN A 135 8.48 10.47 -5.10
CA ASN A 135 9.52 11.40 -5.54
C ASN A 135 9.66 12.58 -4.56
N PRO A 136 10.81 12.74 -3.87
CA PRO A 136 10.99 13.79 -2.86
C PRO A 136 10.83 15.21 -3.42
N THR A 137 11.04 15.45 -4.72
CA THR A 137 10.93 16.78 -5.34
C THR A 137 9.51 17.35 -5.39
N PHE A 138 8.50 16.56 -5.03
CA PHE A 138 7.08 16.93 -5.09
C PHE A 138 6.47 17.24 -3.71
N GLU A 139 7.28 17.51 -2.68
CA GLU A 139 6.77 17.74 -1.31
C GLU A 139 5.75 18.88 -1.22
N HIS A 140 5.99 19.99 -1.92
CA HIS A 140 5.13 21.17 -1.89
C HIS A 140 3.74 20.92 -2.51
N ILE A 141 3.57 19.88 -3.34
CA ILE A 141 2.22 19.48 -3.83
C ILE A 141 1.33 19.04 -2.65
N PHE A 142 1.94 18.56 -1.57
CA PHE A 142 1.27 18.07 -0.37
C PHE A 142 1.19 19.11 0.76
N GLU A 143 1.39 20.40 0.46
CA GLU A 143 1.11 21.47 1.41
C GLU A 143 -0.37 21.88 1.31
N PRO A 144 -1.17 21.78 2.39
CA PRO A 144 -2.58 22.21 2.34
C PRO A 144 -2.72 23.73 2.11
N PRO A 145 -3.75 24.18 1.37
CA PRO A 145 -4.75 23.36 0.68
C PRO A 145 -4.17 22.68 -0.57
N LEU A 146 -4.52 21.40 -0.78
CA LEU A 146 -4.07 20.66 -1.96
C LEU A 146 -4.71 21.22 -3.23
N HIS A 147 -3.96 21.15 -4.34
CA HIS A 147 -4.38 21.72 -5.61
C HIS A 147 -5.66 21.07 -6.16
N ASN A 148 -6.68 21.87 -6.50
CA ASN A 148 -8.00 21.37 -6.90
C ASN A 148 -7.98 20.42 -8.11
N ALA A 149 -7.15 20.70 -9.12
CA ALA A 149 -7.06 19.83 -10.30
C ALA A 149 -6.64 18.39 -9.96
N LEU A 150 -5.82 18.19 -8.91
CA LEU A 150 -5.44 16.87 -8.42
C LEU A 150 -6.64 16.15 -7.82
N LEU A 151 -7.34 16.83 -6.91
CA LEU A 151 -8.47 16.26 -6.17
C LEU A 151 -9.61 15.91 -7.14
N GLU A 152 -9.97 16.84 -8.03
CA GLU A 152 -11.01 16.63 -9.04
C GLU A 152 -10.68 15.48 -10.01
N ALA A 153 -9.41 15.30 -10.38
CA ALA A 153 -9.03 14.23 -11.27
C ALA A 153 -9.14 12.85 -10.60
N ILE A 154 -8.84 12.76 -9.31
CA ILE A 154 -9.02 11.53 -8.51
C ILE A 154 -10.52 11.24 -8.32
N GLU A 155 -11.30 12.28 -7.98
CA GLU A 155 -12.76 12.22 -7.78
C GLU A 155 -13.53 11.84 -9.04
N ALA A 156 -13.00 12.11 -10.23
CA ALA A 156 -13.63 11.76 -11.50
C ALA A 156 -13.73 10.23 -11.72
N SER A 157 -12.98 9.40 -10.99
CA SER A 157 -12.99 7.94 -11.14
C SER A 157 -12.89 7.23 -9.78
N PRO A 158 -13.90 7.37 -8.92
CA PRO A 158 -13.81 6.94 -7.52
C PRO A 158 -13.63 5.42 -7.39
N LYS A 159 -14.32 4.64 -8.23
CA LYS A 159 -14.21 3.17 -8.24
C LYS A 159 -12.78 2.68 -8.48
N THR A 160 -12.01 3.39 -9.29
CA THR A 160 -10.61 3.06 -9.60
C THR A 160 -9.68 3.50 -8.48
N ASN A 161 -9.92 4.69 -7.92
CA ASN A 161 -8.94 5.37 -7.08
C ASN A 161 -9.09 5.13 -5.57
N ILE A 162 -10.32 4.96 -5.05
CA ILE A 162 -10.58 4.91 -3.59
C ILE A 162 -9.68 3.88 -2.90
N ARG A 163 -9.71 2.64 -3.38
CA ARG A 163 -8.89 1.57 -2.80
C ARG A 163 -7.40 1.85 -2.93
N LEU A 164 -6.94 2.38 -4.06
CA LEU A 164 -5.53 2.67 -4.28
C LEU A 164 -5.02 3.74 -3.31
N VAL A 165 -5.78 4.81 -3.07
CA VAL A 165 -5.39 5.85 -2.11
C VAL A 165 -5.29 5.27 -0.70
N VAL A 166 -6.25 4.43 -0.28
CA VAL A 166 -6.20 3.75 1.04
C VAL A 166 -4.99 2.82 1.14
N MET A 167 -4.69 2.03 0.09
CA MET A 167 -3.52 1.16 0.04
C MET A 167 -2.20 1.94 0.14
N ASN A 168 -2.13 3.13 -0.46
CA ASN A 168 -0.97 4.01 -0.40
C ASN A 168 -0.70 4.59 1.00
N VAL A 169 -1.63 4.44 1.95
CA VAL A 169 -1.35 4.70 3.38
C VAL A 169 -0.95 3.42 4.08
N ALA A 170 -1.74 2.35 3.92
CA ALA A 170 -1.55 1.10 4.66
C ALA A 170 -0.21 0.41 4.36
N MET A 171 0.11 0.22 3.07
CA MET A 171 1.32 -0.51 2.67
C MET A 171 2.62 0.15 3.13
N PRO A 172 2.87 1.46 2.86
CA PRO A 172 4.09 2.10 3.35
C PRO A 172 4.15 2.19 4.87
N THR A 173 3.02 2.24 5.59
CA THR A 173 3.02 2.18 7.06
C THR A 173 3.61 0.86 7.58
N ALA A 174 3.19 -0.28 7.03
CA ALA A 174 3.78 -1.56 7.40
C ALA A 174 5.23 -1.69 6.90
N THR A 175 5.50 -1.24 5.68
CA THR A 175 6.82 -1.36 5.04
C THR A 175 7.89 -0.52 5.74
N GLU A 176 7.51 0.63 6.31
CA GLU A 176 8.39 1.40 7.19
C GLU A 176 8.92 0.55 8.35
N LEU A 177 8.03 -0.15 9.07
CA LEU A 177 8.42 -0.99 10.21
C LEU A 177 9.33 -2.14 9.76
N ILE A 178 9.02 -2.78 8.63
CA ILE A 178 9.86 -3.83 8.06
C ILE A 178 11.28 -3.29 7.77
N HIS A 179 11.40 -2.08 7.23
CA HIS A 179 12.70 -1.47 6.96
C HIS A 179 13.45 -1.11 8.25
N LEU A 180 12.76 -0.61 9.28
CA LEU A 180 13.35 -0.34 10.59
C LEU A 180 13.88 -1.62 11.24
N ASP A 181 13.10 -2.71 11.24
CA ASP A 181 13.50 -4.00 11.81
C ASP A 181 14.71 -4.61 11.09
N ASN A 182 14.91 -4.25 9.82
CA ASN A 182 16.05 -4.66 9.01
C ASN A 182 17.25 -3.68 9.08
N GLY A 183 17.16 -2.59 9.84
CA GLY A 183 18.22 -1.58 9.95
C GLY A 183 18.39 -0.71 8.71
N ASN A 184 17.40 -0.66 7.81
CA ASN A 184 17.43 0.10 6.56
C ASN A 184 16.71 1.45 6.73
N SER A 185 17.32 2.39 7.46
CA SER A 185 16.72 3.68 7.79
C SER A 185 16.29 4.49 6.55
N GLU A 186 17.10 4.52 5.49
CA GLU A 186 16.79 5.27 4.26
C GLU A 186 15.47 4.79 3.60
N LEU A 187 15.26 3.48 3.55
CA LEU A 187 14.03 2.90 2.99
C LEU A 187 12.83 3.09 3.92
N ALA A 188 13.06 3.11 5.24
CA ALA A 188 12.04 3.48 6.21
C ALA A 188 11.62 4.94 6.03
N ASP A 189 12.55 5.87 5.82
CA ASP A 189 12.27 7.29 5.58
C ASP A 189 11.50 7.51 4.27
N ALA A 190 11.85 6.77 3.21
CA ALA A 190 11.10 6.81 1.96
C ALA A 190 9.66 6.28 2.11
N SER A 191 9.47 5.23 2.93
CA SER A 191 8.15 4.69 3.25
C SER A 191 7.33 5.68 4.08
N ARG A 192 7.96 6.30 5.09
CA ARG A 192 7.38 7.36 5.91
C ARG A 192 6.88 8.53 5.06
N MET A 193 7.73 9.04 4.17
CA MET A 193 7.37 10.12 3.23
C MET A 193 6.16 9.74 2.37
N THR A 194 6.16 8.53 1.80
CA THR A 194 5.05 8.04 0.98
C THR A 194 3.74 7.98 1.78
N ARG A 195 3.78 7.42 3.00
CA ARG A 195 2.63 7.34 3.92
C ARG A 195 2.09 8.73 4.27
N ASP A 196 2.98 9.66 4.62
CA ASP A 196 2.58 11.00 5.10
C ASP A 196 1.90 11.80 3.98
N ARG A 197 2.44 11.75 2.76
CA ARG A 197 1.84 12.34 1.57
C ARG A 197 0.50 11.71 1.20
N ALA A 198 0.43 10.38 1.23
CA ALA A 198 -0.82 9.67 0.98
C ALA A 198 -1.88 10.00 2.05
N SER A 199 -1.48 10.18 3.31
CA SER A 199 -2.37 10.55 4.40
C SER A 199 -2.93 11.95 4.21
N LYS A 200 -2.09 12.94 3.85
CA LYS A 200 -2.54 14.30 3.52
C LYS A 200 -3.53 14.31 2.35
N LEU A 201 -3.25 13.53 1.30
CA LEU A 201 -4.16 13.36 0.17
C LEU A 201 -5.49 12.74 0.59
N LEU A 202 -5.45 11.70 1.42
CA LEU A 202 -6.63 11.00 1.91
C LEU A 202 -7.50 11.92 2.79
N VAL A 203 -6.90 12.74 3.66
CA VAL A 203 -7.61 13.77 4.44
C VAL A 203 -8.31 14.78 3.54
N ALA A 204 -7.63 15.31 2.53
CA ALA A 204 -8.21 16.29 1.61
C ALA A 204 -9.41 15.73 0.83
N LEU A 205 -9.35 14.45 0.40
CA LEU A 205 -10.45 13.78 -0.28
C LEU A 205 -11.64 13.49 0.65
N LEU A 206 -11.38 13.19 1.93
CA LEU A 206 -12.44 13.03 2.94
C LEU A 206 -13.14 14.36 3.24
N GLN A 207 -12.39 15.46 3.36
CA GLN A 207 -12.96 16.81 3.55
C GLN A 207 -13.87 17.22 2.37
N ARG A 208 -13.55 16.76 1.16
CA ARG A 208 -14.38 16.95 -0.03
C ARG A 208 -15.54 15.95 -0.15
N LYS A 209 -15.68 15.04 0.81
CA LYS A 209 -16.74 14.03 0.88
C LYS A 209 -16.76 13.11 -0.35
N MET A 210 -15.58 12.67 -0.80
CA MET A 210 -15.47 11.71 -1.90
C MET A 210 -16.35 10.46 -1.62
N PRO A 211 -17.32 10.13 -2.49
CA PRO A 211 -18.30 9.09 -2.20
C PRO A 211 -17.66 7.71 -1.99
N GLY A 212 -17.98 7.06 -0.87
CA GLY A 212 -17.51 5.71 -0.55
C GLY A 212 -16.11 5.63 0.06
N LEU A 213 -15.37 6.73 0.14
CA LEU A 213 -14.00 6.74 0.68
C LEU A 213 -13.93 6.37 2.17
N GLU A 214 -14.79 6.96 2.99
CA GLU A 214 -14.86 6.67 4.42
C GLU A 214 -15.21 5.20 4.69
N GLU A 215 -16.16 4.64 3.93
CA GLU A 215 -16.56 3.24 4.06
C GLU A 215 -15.45 2.28 3.58
N GLU A 216 -14.65 2.67 2.59
CA GLU A 216 -13.48 1.88 2.19
C GLU A 216 -12.44 1.82 3.32
N ILE A 217 -12.17 2.96 3.99
CA ILE A 217 -11.25 3.01 5.15
C ILE A 217 -11.78 2.13 6.28
N LYS A 218 -13.07 2.26 6.64
CA LYS A 218 -13.71 1.42 7.67
C LYS A 218 -13.67 -0.06 7.30
N SER A 219 -13.83 -0.40 6.02
CA SER A 219 -13.77 -1.78 5.56
C SER A 219 -12.39 -2.40 5.73
N LEU A 220 -11.31 -1.65 5.45
CA LEU A 220 -9.96 -2.09 5.76
C LEU A 220 -9.74 -2.22 7.28
N LEU A 221 -10.20 -1.27 8.09
CA LEU A 221 -10.10 -1.34 9.55
C LEU A 221 -10.75 -2.61 10.11
N ARG A 222 -11.98 -2.93 9.66
CA ARG A 222 -12.68 -4.17 10.04
C ARG A 222 -11.91 -5.43 9.62
N ALA A 223 -11.33 -5.44 8.42
CA ALA A 223 -10.53 -6.58 7.95
C ALA A 223 -9.25 -6.79 8.78
N LEU A 224 -8.59 -5.71 9.22
CA LEU A 224 -7.42 -5.79 10.10
C LEU A 224 -7.79 -6.31 11.49
N GLN A 225 -8.92 -5.86 12.04
CA GLN A 225 -9.44 -6.33 13.32
C GLN A 225 -9.81 -7.82 13.26
N PHE A 226 -10.46 -8.24 12.18
CA PHE A 226 -10.79 -9.65 11.95
C PHE A 226 -9.52 -10.53 11.92
N GLU A 227 -8.49 -10.12 11.17
CA GLU A 227 -7.24 -10.88 11.12
C GLU A 227 -6.49 -10.89 12.46
N ALA A 228 -6.59 -9.83 13.27
CA ALA A 228 -6.05 -9.82 14.62
C ALA A 228 -6.75 -10.87 15.51
N ALA A 229 -8.09 -10.84 15.57
CA ALA A 229 -8.88 -11.79 16.37
C ALA A 229 -8.65 -13.25 15.93
N ARG A 230 -8.45 -13.48 14.62
CA ARG A 230 -8.13 -14.80 14.08
C ARG A 230 -6.76 -15.30 14.55
N GLN A 231 -5.74 -14.44 14.60
CA GLN A 231 -4.40 -14.83 15.03
C GLN A 231 -4.32 -15.12 16.54
N ASP A 232 -5.14 -14.45 17.35
CA ASP A 232 -5.22 -14.66 18.80
C ASP A 232 -5.96 -15.95 19.19
N GLY A 233 -6.43 -16.74 18.21
CA GLY A 233 -7.18 -17.97 18.47
C GLY A 233 -8.59 -17.73 19.03
N ILE A 234 -9.08 -16.49 18.95
CA ILE A 234 -10.42 -16.09 19.44
C ILE A 234 -11.53 -16.53 18.46
N SER A 235 -11.16 -16.95 17.25
CA SER A 235 -12.06 -17.25 16.12
C SER A 235 -12.49 -18.73 16.01
N ASP A 236 -12.76 -19.42 17.11
CA ASP A 236 -13.34 -20.78 17.06
C ASP A 236 -14.80 -20.73 17.56
N GLY A 237 -15.73 -20.30 16.69
CA GLY A 237 -17.16 -20.22 17.02
C GLY A 237 -18.01 -19.40 16.06
N SER A 238 -19.34 -19.50 16.23
CA SER A 238 -20.39 -18.87 15.41
C SER A 238 -20.31 -17.34 15.27
N GLU A 239 -19.59 -16.65 16.16
CA GLU A 239 -19.33 -15.20 16.06
C GLU A 239 -18.38 -14.85 14.90
N ALA A 240 -17.43 -15.73 14.58
CA ALA A 240 -16.51 -15.53 13.47
C ALA A 240 -17.24 -15.52 12.12
N ASP A 241 -18.25 -16.38 11.94
CA ASP A 241 -19.09 -16.43 10.73
C ASP A 241 -19.95 -15.16 10.56
N SER A 242 -20.46 -14.61 11.66
CA SER A 242 -21.19 -13.34 11.64
C SER A 242 -20.28 -12.14 11.35
N MET A 243 -19.04 -12.12 11.84
CA MET A 243 -18.08 -11.08 11.44
C MET A 243 -17.66 -11.24 9.97
N LEU A 244 -17.57 -12.48 9.48
CA LEU A 244 -17.17 -12.75 8.10
C LEU A 244 -18.18 -12.26 7.05
N SER A 245 -19.47 -12.19 7.39
CA SER A 245 -20.50 -11.69 6.48
C SER A 245 -20.39 -10.19 6.24
N ASP A 246 -19.88 -9.45 7.22
CA ASP A 246 -19.84 -7.98 7.23
C ASP A 246 -18.49 -7.43 6.76
N VAL A 247 -17.46 -8.28 6.66
CA VAL A 247 -16.13 -7.86 6.23
C VAL A 247 -15.97 -8.00 4.72
N ASP A 248 -15.43 -6.96 4.08
CA ASP A 248 -15.06 -6.99 2.67
C ASP A 248 -14.00 -8.08 2.41
N LYS A 249 -14.41 -9.12 1.67
CA LYS A 249 -13.58 -10.27 1.29
C LYS A 249 -12.32 -9.86 0.54
N GLN A 250 -12.35 -8.76 -0.20
CA GLN A 250 -11.19 -8.27 -0.94
C GLN A 250 -10.16 -7.64 0.02
N TRP A 251 -10.60 -6.93 1.06
CA TRP A 251 -9.70 -6.42 2.11
C TRP A 251 -9.14 -7.54 3.00
N LEU A 252 -9.92 -8.58 3.29
CA LEU A 252 -9.39 -9.79 3.95
C LEU A 252 -8.33 -10.46 3.09
N LYS A 253 -8.60 -10.65 1.80
CA LYS A 253 -7.61 -11.20 0.87
C LYS A 253 -6.36 -10.34 0.84
N PHE A 254 -6.51 -9.01 0.82
CA PHE A 254 -5.38 -8.09 0.89
C PHE A 254 -4.57 -8.30 2.19
N ALA A 255 -5.20 -8.20 3.37
CA ALA A 255 -4.50 -8.36 4.66
C ALA A 255 -3.79 -9.72 4.77
N ARG A 256 -4.42 -10.80 4.28
CA ARG A 256 -3.83 -12.15 4.25
C ARG A 256 -2.65 -12.27 3.29
N ASN A 257 -2.74 -11.68 2.10
CA ASN A 257 -1.66 -11.75 1.12
C ASN A 257 -0.37 -11.08 1.62
N TRP A 258 -0.49 -10.08 2.50
CA TRP A 258 0.64 -9.34 3.06
C TRP A 258 1.12 -9.88 4.40
N GLU A 259 0.35 -10.78 5.03
CA GLU A 259 0.70 -11.42 6.30
C GLU A 259 1.16 -10.42 7.39
N TYR A 260 0.52 -9.25 7.47
CA TYR A 260 0.95 -8.18 8.38
C TYR A 260 1.06 -8.69 9.81
N GLU A 261 2.16 -8.35 10.48
CA GLU A 261 2.38 -8.64 11.90
C GLU A 261 1.50 -7.76 12.81
N GLU A 262 1.41 -8.11 14.10
CA GLU A 262 0.57 -7.39 15.07
C GLU A 262 0.91 -5.89 15.14
N ASN A 263 2.20 -5.55 15.27
CA ASN A 263 2.69 -4.17 15.28
C ASN A 263 2.36 -3.42 13.97
N GLN A 264 2.45 -4.09 12.82
CA GLN A 264 2.13 -3.52 11.51
C GLN A 264 0.63 -3.23 11.37
N ARG A 265 -0.23 -4.18 11.77
CA ARG A 265 -1.69 -3.97 11.78
C ARG A 265 -2.09 -2.83 12.71
N ALA A 266 -1.51 -2.78 13.91
CA ALA A 266 -1.75 -1.71 14.87
C ALA A 266 -1.34 -0.34 14.32
N ALA A 267 -0.17 -0.25 13.67
CA ALA A 267 0.30 0.99 13.05
C ALA A 267 -0.60 1.44 11.88
N ILE A 268 -1.01 0.52 11.00
CA ILE A 268 -1.96 0.84 9.92
C ILE A 268 -3.29 1.33 10.51
N HIS A 269 -3.82 0.64 11.51
CA HIS A 269 -5.08 1.01 12.17
C HIS A 269 -4.98 2.42 12.77
N GLN A 270 -3.92 2.70 13.53
CA GLN A 270 -3.67 4.01 14.10
C GLN A 270 -3.61 5.11 13.04
N GLN A 271 -2.87 4.88 11.95
CA GLN A 271 -2.73 5.87 10.87
C GLN A 271 -4.07 6.18 10.20
N LEU A 272 -4.89 5.18 9.91
CA LEU A 272 -6.20 5.37 9.28
C LEU A 272 -7.20 6.06 10.22
N VAL A 273 -7.17 5.75 11.52
CA VAL A 273 -7.99 6.45 12.53
C VAL A 273 -7.58 7.93 12.64
N GLN A 274 -6.28 8.22 12.61
CA GLN A 274 -5.79 9.61 12.59
C GLN A 274 -6.30 10.36 11.36
N VAL A 275 -6.27 9.74 10.17
CA VAL A 275 -6.81 10.34 8.95
C VAL A 275 -8.31 10.65 9.08
N LEU A 276 -9.12 9.71 9.59
CA LEU A 276 -10.55 9.92 9.82
C LEU A 276 -10.79 11.08 10.80
N THR A 277 -10.03 11.13 11.89
CA THR A 277 -10.16 12.19 12.92
C THR A 277 -9.76 13.56 12.37
N ALA A 278 -8.65 13.63 11.62
CA ALA A 278 -8.17 14.87 11.01
C ALA A 278 -9.17 15.44 9.99
N SER A 279 -9.90 14.59 9.28
CA SER A 279 -10.89 15.03 8.29
C SER A 279 -12.14 15.66 8.90
N GLY A 280 -12.46 15.33 10.16
CA GLY A 280 -13.61 15.88 10.89
C GLY A 280 -13.32 17.15 11.68
N SER A 281 -12.05 17.60 11.76
CA SER A 281 -11.62 18.72 12.62
C SER A 281 -11.52 20.08 11.89
N SER A 282 -12.15 20.23 10.72
CA SER A 282 -12.17 21.50 9.97
C SER A 282 -13.48 22.24 10.23
N ASP A 283 -13.56 22.88 11.40
CA ASP A 283 -14.52 23.94 11.72
C ASP A 283 -13.88 25.32 11.54
#